data_AF-A0A7W8A848-F1
#
_entry.id   AF-A0A7W8A848-F1
#
_cell.length_a   1.000
_cell.length_b   1.000
_cell.length_c   1.000
_cell.angle_alpha   90.00
_cell.angle_beta   90.00
_cell.angle_gamma   90.00
#
_symmetry.space_group_name_H-M   'P 1'
#
loop_
_entity.id
_entity.type
_entity.pdbx_description
1 polymer ?
#
loop_
_entity_poly.entity_id
_entity_poly.type
_entity_poly.pdbx_seq_one_letter_code
_entity_poly.pdbx_strand_id
1 'polypeptide(L)'
;MSRAEFNADVTPLELTTKVNRAAARGLRLGAEHVLQVSRTQVPIDEATLERSGAATVDESQLTAAVSYETPYAVVQHEDLDLKHASGRKAKYLEDPARDEADTVRALVAAQIRRALS
;
A
#
# COMPACT_ATOMS: atom_id res chain seq x y z
N MET A 1 -18.02 14.83 -49.77
CA MET A 1 -18.22 14.05 -48.53
C MET A 1 -18.12 15.00 -47.36
N SER A 2 -19.05 14.96 -46.40
CA SER A 2 -18.97 15.76 -45.17
C SER A 2 -18.25 14.95 -44.09
N ARG A 3 -17.23 15.53 -43.44
CA ARG A 3 -16.48 14.94 -42.32
C ARG A 3 -16.29 16.03 -41.27
N ALA A 4 -16.54 15.67 -40.02
CA ALA A 4 -16.19 16.48 -38.86
C ALA A 4 -15.09 15.75 -38.08
N GLU A 5 -14.10 16.50 -37.63
CA GLU A 5 -13.04 16.04 -36.74
C GLU A 5 -13.15 16.82 -35.43
N PHE A 6 -12.92 16.15 -34.31
CA PHE A 6 -12.90 16.74 -32.98
C PHE A 6 -11.63 16.29 -32.25
N ASN A 7 -11.08 17.20 -31.45
CA ASN A 7 -9.96 16.96 -30.56
C ASN A 7 -10.41 17.32 -29.14
N ALA A 8 -10.06 16.48 -28.16
CA ALA A 8 -10.35 16.73 -26.75
C ALA A 8 -9.25 17.54 -26.06
N ASP A 9 -8.22 17.97 -26.80
CA ASP A 9 -7.03 18.68 -26.29
C ASP A 9 -6.32 17.93 -25.16
N VAL A 10 -6.34 16.59 -25.19
CA VAL A 10 -5.65 15.72 -24.23
C VAL A 10 -4.45 15.08 -24.91
N THR A 11 -3.26 15.29 -24.36
CA THR A 11 -2.06 14.59 -24.83
C THR A 11 -1.84 13.26 -24.08
N PRO A 12 -1.24 12.24 -24.73
CA PRO A 12 -0.86 11.00 -24.05
C PRO A 12 0.07 11.21 -22.84
N LEU A 13 0.94 12.22 -22.90
CA LEU A 13 1.88 12.54 -21.82
C LEU A 13 1.16 13.09 -20.59
N GLU A 14 0.23 14.02 -20.77
CA GLU A 14 -0.58 14.57 -19.68
C GLU A 14 -1.45 13.50 -19.05
N LEU A 15 -2.09 12.65 -19.86
CA LEU A 15 -2.91 11.55 -19.37
C LEU A 15 -2.09 10.58 -18.51
N THR A 16 -0.93 10.14 -19.02
CA THR A 16 -0.02 9.23 -18.30
C THR A 16 0.45 9.84 -16.98
N THR A 17 0.84 11.12 -17.00
CA THR A 17 1.27 11.84 -15.79
C THR A 17 0.15 11.93 -14.75
N LYS A 18 -1.08 12.21 -15.19
CA LYS A 18 -2.26 12.31 -14.33
C LYS A 18 -2.59 10.96 -13.69
N VAL A 19 -2.55 9.88 -14.48
CA VAL A 19 -2.80 8.52 -14.01
C VAL A 19 -1.71 8.05 -13.04
N ASN A 20 -0.43 8.25 -13.36
CA ASN A 20 0.67 7.82 -12.49
C ASN A 20 0.62 8.53 -11.14
N ARG A 21 0.37 9.84 -11.11
CA ARG A 21 0.21 10.58 -9.85
C ARG A 21 -0.99 10.09 -9.04
N ALA A 22 -2.08 9.71 -9.70
CA ALA A 22 -3.25 9.14 -9.04
C ALA A 22 -2.98 7.74 -8.49
N ALA A 23 -2.28 6.90 -9.25
CA ALA A 23 -1.85 5.58 -8.83
C ALA A 23 -0.93 5.66 -7.59
N ALA A 24 0.07 6.56 -7.60
CA ALA A 24 0.96 6.78 -6.46
C ALA A 24 0.21 7.20 -5.18
N ARG A 25 -0.79 8.09 -5.29
CA ARG A 25 -1.67 8.42 -4.16
C ARG A 25 -2.47 7.22 -3.67
N GLY A 26 -3.00 6.42 -4.58
CA GLY A 26 -3.74 5.21 -4.25
C GLY A 26 -2.88 4.16 -3.55
N LEU A 27 -1.65 3.98 -4.01
CA LEU A 27 -0.64 3.10 -3.42
C LEU A 27 -0.28 3.54 -1.99
N ARG A 28 -0.13 4.85 -1.75
CA ARG A 28 0.11 5.40 -0.41
C ARG A 28 -1.03 5.06 0.55
N LEU A 29 -2.28 5.30 0.14
CA LEU A 29 -3.46 4.92 0.93
C LEU A 29 -3.53 3.41 1.16
N GLY A 30 -3.21 2.61 0.15
CA GLY A 30 -3.16 1.16 0.25
C GLY A 30 -2.11 0.67 1.25
N ALA A 31 -0.90 1.25 1.22
CA ALA A 31 0.16 0.89 2.14
C ALA A 31 -0.14 1.34 3.58
N GLU A 32 -0.75 2.51 3.77
CA GLU A 32 -1.24 2.96 5.08
C GLU A 32 -2.32 2.01 5.64
N HIS A 33 -3.26 1.57 4.79
CA HIS A 33 -4.27 0.57 5.16
C HIS A 33 -3.64 -0.76 5.58
N VAL A 34 -2.72 -1.30 4.77
CA VAL A 34 -2.01 -2.55 5.08
C VAL A 34 -1.20 -2.40 6.36
N LEU A 35 -0.52 -1.28 6.57
CA LEU A 35 0.20 -0.99 7.82
C LEU A 35 -0.75 -0.96 9.02
N GLN A 36 -1.93 -0.37 8.89
CA GLN A 36 -2.92 -0.34 9.96
C GLN A 36 -3.39 -1.76 10.34
N VAL A 37 -3.66 -2.62 9.36
CA VAL A 37 -4.03 -4.03 9.60
C VAL A 37 -2.83 -4.81 10.18
N SER A 38 -1.63 -4.58 9.67
CA SER A 38 -0.40 -5.16 10.19
C SER A 38 -0.17 -4.82 11.67
N ARG A 39 -0.44 -3.57 12.07
CA ARG A 39 -0.34 -3.11 13.45
C ARG A 39 -1.31 -3.81 14.41
N THR A 40 -2.35 -4.48 13.93
CA THR A 40 -3.21 -5.31 14.80
C THR A 40 -2.62 -6.69 15.06
N GLN A 41 -1.67 -7.13 14.23
CA GLN A 41 -1.09 -8.48 14.26
C GLN A 41 0.34 -8.49 14.81
N VAL A 42 1.09 -7.40 14.64
CA VAL A 42 2.48 -7.27 15.08
C VAL A 42 2.61 -7.46 16.61
N PRO A 43 3.69 -8.10 17.10
CA PRO A 43 3.95 -8.24 18.53
C PRO A 43 4.00 -6.88 19.26
N ILE A 44 3.42 -6.82 20.46
CA ILE A 44 3.09 -5.54 21.14
C ILE A 44 3.79 -5.31 22.48
N ASP A 45 4.66 -6.22 22.95
CA ASP A 45 5.22 -6.23 24.33
C ASP A 45 5.56 -4.83 24.89
N GLU A 46 6.61 -4.19 24.37
CA GLU A 46 6.94 -2.77 24.66
C GLU A 46 6.37 -1.79 23.61
N ALA A 47 5.66 -2.33 22.61
CA ALA A 47 5.19 -1.67 21.40
C ALA A 47 6.29 -0.96 20.56
N THR A 48 7.57 -1.17 20.86
CA THR A 48 8.69 -0.59 20.11
C THR A 48 8.69 -1.03 18.64
N LEU A 49 8.49 -2.34 18.40
CA LEU A 49 8.33 -2.87 17.05
C LEU A 49 7.10 -2.26 16.36
N GLU A 50 5.93 -2.31 16.97
CA GLU A 50 4.69 -1.75 16.42
C GLU A 50 4.85 -0.27 16.01
N ARG A 51 5.47 0.55 16.86
CA ARG A 51 5.69 1.98 16.57
C ARG A 51 6.68 2.23 15.44
N SER A 52 7.61 1.31 15.18
CA SER A 52 8.57 1.41 14.07
C SER A 52 7.96 1.20 12.69
N GLY A 53 6.69 0.79 12.62
CA GLY A 53 6.01 0.50 11.35
C GLY A 53 5.90 1.72 10.43
N ALA A 54 6.31 1.57 9.18
CA ALA A 54 6.31 2.61 8.16
C ALA A 54 5.65 2.14 6.85
N ALA A 55 5.02 3.08 6.15
CA ALA A 55 4.48 2.89 4.81
C ALA A 55 5.24 3.82 3.84
N THR A 56 5.76 3.27 2.75
CA THR A 56 6.56 4.02 1.77
C THR A 56 6.05 3.76 0.36
N VAL A 57 6.30 4.72 -0.54
CA VAL A 57 5.94 4.63 -1.96
C VAL A 57 7.11 5.13 -2.79
N ASP A 58 7.55 4.31 -3.74
CA ASP A 58 8.39 4.72 -4.85
C ASP A 58 7.46 5.16 -5.99
N GLU A 59 7.28 6.48 -6.15
CA GLU A 59 6.40 7.03 -7.18
C GLU A 59 6.94 6.83 -8.60
N SER A 60 8.25 6.57 -8.76
CA SER A 60 8.87 6.31 -10.06
C SER A 60 8.62 4.87 -10.53
N GLN A 61 8.60 3.93 -9.59
CA GLN A 61 8.34 2.50 -9.86
C GLN A 61 6.88 2.10 -9.63
N LEU A 62 6.04 3.01 -9.13
CA LEU A 62 4.67 2.73 -8.69
C LEU A 62 4.60 1.48 -7.80
N THR A 63 5.51 1.42 -6.83
CA THR A 63 5.58 0.35 -5.85
C THR A 63 5.40 0.95 -4.46
N ALA A 64 4.67 0.25 -3.60
CA ALA A 64 4.57 0.61 -2.18
C ALA A 64 5.08 -0.53 -1.30
N ALA A 65 5.57 -0.17 -0.12
CA ALA A 65 6.06 -1.12 0.87
C ALA A 65 5.55 -0.76 2.27
N VAL A 66 5.42 -1.80 3.09
CA VAL A 66 5.23 -1.69 4.53
C VAL A 66 6.42 -2.36 5.20
N SER A 67 7.04 -1.68 6.16
CA SER A 67 8.25 -2.15 6.84
C SER A 67 8.17 -1.90 8.35
N TYR A 68 9.05 -2.58 9.09
CA TYR A 68 9.29 -2.35 10.51
C TYR A 68 10.79 -2.33 10.76
N GLU A 69 11.24 -1.42 11.61
CA GLU A 69 12.66 -1.12 11.82
C GLU A 69 13.07 -1.40 13.27
N THR A 70 13.34 -2.67 13.56
CA THR A 70 14.06 -3.09 14.77
C THR A 70 14.98 -4.27 14.43
N PRO A 71 16.08 -4.49 15.18
CA PRO A 71 16.98 -5.62 14.95
C PRO A 71 16.31 -6.99 15.01
N TYR A 72 15.17 -7.08 15.70
CA TYR A 72 14.42 -8.32 15.91
C TYR A 72 13.16 -8.43 15.03
N ALA A 73 12.86 -7.45 14.17
CA ALA A 73 11.66 -7.46 13.32
C ALA A 73 11.58 -8.71 12.44
N VAL A 74 12.69 -9.10 11.80
CA VAL A 74 12.72 -10.29 10.92
C VAL A 74 12.42 -11.56 11.70
N VAL A 75 13.05 -11.76 12.86
CA VAL A 75 12.81 -12.96 13.69
C VAL A 75 11.36 -13.00 14.18
N GLN A 76 10.81 -11.87 14.66
CA GLN A 76 9.41 -11.77 15.06
C GLN A 76 8.44 -12.03 13.90
N HIS A 77 8.83 -11.72 12.67
CA HIS A 77 8.00 -11.91 11.48
C HIS A 77 8.03 -13.34 10.95
N GLU A 78 9.18 -14.00 11.00
CA GLU A 78 9.41 -15.29 10.33
C GLU A 78 9.29 -16.51 11.26
N ASP A 79 9.65 -16.38 12.53
CA ASP A 79 9.66 -17.50 13.47
C ASP A 79 8.24 -17.81 13.98
N LEU A 80 7.67 -18.91 13.50
CA LEU A 80 6.32 -19.38 13.85
C LEU A 80 6.25 -20.03 15.24
N ASP A 81 7.39 -20.34 15.88
CA ASP A 81 7.43 -20.97 17.20
C ASP A 81 7.29 -19.94 18.33
N LEU A 82 7.59 -18.67 18.07
CA LEU A 82 7.42 -17.56 19.02
C LEU A 82 5.98 -17.47 19.53
N LYS A 83 5.86 -17.23 20.85
CA LYS A 83 4.56 -17.06 21.51
C LYS A 83 4.31 -15.58 21.74
N HIS A 84 3.41 -15.01 20.94
CA HIS A 84 2.99 -13.63 21.08
C HIS A 84 1.73 -13.49 21.93
N ALA A 85 1.43 -12.26 22.36
CA ALA A 85 0.19 -11.94 23.06
C ALA A 85 -1.06 -12.27 22.21
N SER A 86 -2.21 -12.40 22.88
CA SER A 86 -3.48 -12.72 22.22
C SER A 86 -3.78 -11.80 21.02
N GLY A 87 -4.13 -12.40 19.88
CA GLY A 87 -4.40 -11.68 18.62
C GLY A 87 -3.15 -11.22 17.85
N ARG A 88 -1.95 -11.37 18.44
CA ARG A 88 -0.67 -11.07 17.77
C ARG A 88 -0.05 -12.36 17.24
N LYS A 89 0.69 -12.25 16.13
CA LYS A 89 1.27 -13.40 15.44
C LYS A 89 2.49 -13.00 14.61
N ALA A 90 3.31 -14.00 14.27
CA ALA A 90 4.25 -13.92 13.14
C ALA A 90 3.48 -13.68 11.83
N LYS A 91 4.21 -13.47 10.72
CA LYS A 91 3.63 -13.17 9.40
C LYS A 91 2.72 -11.94 9.34
N TYR A 92 2.91 -11.01 10.27
CA TYR A 92 2.18 -9.74 10.37
C TYR A 92 2.41 -8.74 9.21
N LEU A 93 3.26 -9.03 8.23
CA LEU A 93 3.39 -8.26 6.97
C LEU A 93 2.76 -9.03 5.79
N GLU A 94 3.09 -10.30 5.66
CA GLU A 94 2.62 -11.19 4.59
C GLU A 94 1.10 -11.40 4.62
N ASP A 95 0.53 -11.67 5.79
CA ASP A 95 -0.92 -11.89 5.93
C ASP A 95 -1.72 -10.63 5.56
N PRO A 96 -1.48 -9.43 6.16
CA PRO A 96 -2.17 -8.21 5.73
C PRO A 96 -1.96 -7.86 4.26
N ALA A 97 -0.75 -8.02 3.72
CA ALA A 97 -0.47 -7.69 2.33
C ALA A 97 -1.26 -8.61 1.36
N ARG A 98 -1.41 -9.89 1.71
CA ARG A 98 -2.20 -10.85 0.94
C ARG A 98 -3.70 -10.62 1.11
N ASP A 99 -4.16 -10.56 2.35
CA ASP A 99 -5.57 -10.58 2.70
C ASP A 99 -6.27 -9.25 2.33
N GLU A 100 -5.54 -8.13 2.32
CA GLU A 100 -6.06 -6.80 1.96
C GLU A 100 -5.78 -6.39 0.50
N ALA A 101 -5.30 -7.30 -0.34
CA ALA A 101 -4.91 -6.99 -1.71
C ALA A 101 -6.06 -6.41 -2.56
N ASP A 102 -7.30 -6.88 -2.35
CA ASP A 102 -8.49 -6.33 -3.02
C ASP A 102 -8.83 -4.92 -2.55
N THR A 103 -8.72 -4.65 -1.25
CA THR A 103 -8.93 -3.31 -0.68
C THR A 103 -7.91 -2.32 -1.27
N VAL A 104 -6.64 -2.71 -1.34
CA VAL A 104 -5.58 -1.89 -1.97
C VAL A 104 -5.89 -1.62 -3.44
N ARG A 105 -6.27 -2.64 -4.22
CA ARG A 105 -6.69 -2.46 -5.63
C ARG A 105 -7.85 -1.48 -5.75
N ALA A 106 -8.83 -1.57 -4.88
CA ALA A 106 -9.99 -0.67 -4.88
C ALA A 106 -9.60 0.78 -4.57
N LEU A 107 -8.70 1.00 -3.61
CA LEU A 107 -8.17 2.33 -3.27
C LEU A 107 -7.41 2.97 -4.45
N VAL A 108 -6.54 2.20 -5.11
CA VAL A 108 -5.84 2.65 -6.32
C VAL A 108 -6.80 3.01 -7.44
N ALA A 109 -7.75 2.12 -7.74
CA ALA A 109 -8.74 2.36 -8.79
C ALA A 109 -9.62 3.59 -8.48
N ALA A 110 -9.98 3.82 -7.22
CA ALA A 110 -10.75 5.00 -6.81
C ALA A 110 -9.99 6.31 -7.07
N GLN A 111 -8.68 6.35 -6.79
CA GLN A 111 -7.86 7.53 -7.07
C GLN A 111 -7.71 7.79 -8.57
N ILE A 112 -7.51 6.74 -9.37
CA ILE A 112 -7.43 6.87 -10.83
C ILE A 112 -8.75 7.37 -11.40
N ARG A 113 -9.89 6.79 -11.02
CA ARG A 113 -11.22 7.26 -11.46
C ARG A 113 -11.46 8.73 -11.14
N ARG A 114 -11.15 9.15 -9.90
CA ARG A 114 -11.24 10.56 -9.48
C ARG A 114 -10.33 11.49 -10.29
N ALA A 115 -9.19 11.00 -10.75
CA ALA A 115 -8.30 11.78 -11.58
C ALA A 115 -8.77 11.88 -13.03
N LEU A 116 -9.65 10.98 -13.49
CA LEU A 116 -10.13 10.97 -14.88
C LEU A 116 -11.54 11.53 -15.05
N SER A 117 -12.29 11.67 -13.95
CA SER A 117 -13.51 12.49 -13.89
C SER A 117 -13.19 13.96 -14.06
#